data_AF-A0A2P5NCD9-F1
#
_entry.id   AF-A0A2P5NCD9-F1
#
_cell.length_a   1.000
_cell.length_b   1.000
_cell.length_c   1.000
_cell.angle_alpha   90.00
_cell.angle_beta   90.00
_cell.angle_gamma   90.00
#
_symmetry.space_group_name_H-M   'P 1'
#
loop_
_entity.id
_entity.type
_entity.pdbx_description
1 polymer ?
#
loop_
_entity_poly.entity_id
_entity_poly.type
_entity_poly.pdbx_seq_one_letter_code
_entity_poly.pdbx_strand_id
1 'polypeptide(L)'
;MDNTTFISILALAACLTLTACNATGGRRADVPPVPTTLQANGFSRFDDTGRLQVQNRWLSAQQAARLDAYRNLADQIYGVSLSHGKTVGTQVMNHEAYRVYVDLYLREARASDYRTLGDTLKTTLKLTLTPRFYDCMAGDVARVDACLREDGKAAFTRLAYRTAPVGNANLACINRDCSDWYSVKGFSNDRNLVDGLLLDAGLYDAEWTVNTGARALFNYMLVNGLLNAL
;
A
#
# COMPACT_ATOMS: atom_id res chain seq x y z
N MET A 1 -13.17 79.65 -6.69
CA MET A 1 -13.39 78.18 -6.58
C MET A 1 -12.88 77.62 -7.88
N ASP A 2 -11.64 77.15 -7.83
CA ASP A 2 -10.76 77.18 -8.99
C ASP A 2 -10.94 75.91 -9.81
N ASN A 3 -10.96 76.05 -11.14
CA ASN A 3 -11.23 74.99 -12.11
C ASN A 3 -10.30 73.76 -11.95
N THR A 4 -9.14 73.95 -11.30
CA THR A 4 -8.15 72.92 -10.99
C THR A 4 -8.56 71.98 -9.85
N THR A 5 -9.37 72.44 -8.89
CA THR A 5 -9.88 71.58 -7.80
C THR A 5 -11.04 70.70 -8.28
N PHE A 6 -11.81 71.16 -9.25
CA PHE A 6 -12.91 70.38 -9.84
C PHE A 6 -12.39 69.19 -10.66
N ILE A 7 -11.33 69.40 -11.46
CA ILE A 7 -10.72 68.35 -12.30
C ILE A 7 -10.06 67.26 -11.44
N SER A 8 -9.42 67.64 -10.33
CA SER A 8 -8.78 66.68 -9.42
C SER A 8 -9.79 65.83 -8.64
N ILE A 9 -10.92 66.39 -8.24
CA ILE A 9 -12.01 65.63 -7.60
C ILE A 9 -12.66 64.64 -8.58
N LEU A 10 -12.84 65.04 -9.85
CA LEU A 10 -13.43 64.19 -10.89
C LEU A 10 -12.50 63.03 -11.29
N ALA A 11 -11.18 63.26 -11.28
CA ALA A 11 -10.18 62.21 -11.50
C ALA A 11 -10.12 61.20 -10.33
N LEU A 12 -10.23 61.66 -9.09
CA LEU A 12 -10.28 60.79 -7.90
C LEU A 12 -11.54 59.93 -7.86
N ALA A 13 -12.69 60.47 -8.27
CA ALA A 13 -13.95 59.72 -8.36
C ALA A 13 -13.92 58.64 -9.45
N ALA A 14 -13.20 58.89 -10.57
CA ALA A 14 -13.04 57.92 -11.66
C ALA A 14 -12.13 56.73 -11.29
N CYS A 15 -11.16 56.91 -10.39
CA CYS A 15 -10.31 55.80 -9.91
C CYS A 15 -11.01 54.86 -8.92
N LEU A 16 -12.02 55.34 -8.18
CA LEU A 16 -12.76 54.54 -7.19
C LEU A 16 -13.76 53.54 -7.81
N THR A 17 -14.15 53.73 -9.08
CA THR A 17 -15.09 52.82 -9.77
C THR A 17 -14.40 51.60 -10.42
N LEU A 18 -13.07 51.61 -10.53
CA LEU A 18 -12.30 50.53 -11.16
C LEU A 18 -11.88 49.40 -10.21
N THR A 19 -12.07 49.54 -8.89
CA THR A 19 -11.70 48.51 -7.89
C THR A 19 -12.83 47.56 -7.49
N ALA A 20 -13.98 47.58 -8.17
CA ALA A 20 -15.19 46.85 -7.73
C ALA A 20 -15.36 45.43 -8.31
N CYS A 21 -14.37 44.87 -9.01
CA CYS A 21 -14.43 43.49 -9.52
C CYS A 21 -13.40 42.58 -8.85
N ASN A 22 -13.49 42.41 -7.53
CA ASN A 22 -13.02 41.18 -6.89
C ASN A 22 -14.20 40.21 -6.87
N ALA A 23 -14.21 39.30 -7.83
CA ALA A 23 -15.15 38.20 -7.89
C ALA A 23 -15.07 37.41 -6.58
N THR A 24 -16.02 37.63 -5.67
CA THR A 24 -16.30 36.71 -4.59
C THR A 24 -16.77 35.42 -5.24
N GLY A 25 -15.83 34.50 -5.45
CA GLY A 25 -16.11 33.13 -5.86
C GLY A 25 -17.10 32.55 -4.87
N GLY A 26 -18.37 32.47 -5.30
CA GLY A 26 -19.42 31.84 -4.53
C GLY A 26 -18.95 30.45 -4.14
N ARG A 27 -18.80 30.22 -2.84
CA ARG A 27 -18.66 28.88 -2.28
C ARG A 27 -19.89 28.10 -2.75
N ARG A 28 -19.75 27.31 -3.82
CA ARG A 28 -20.71 26.26 -4.13
C ARG A 28 -20.75 25.42 -2.87
N ALA A 29 -21.90 25.43 -2.20
CA ALA A 29 -22.16 24.52 -1.11
C ALA A 29 -21.88 23.11 -1.66
N ASP A 30 -20.80 22.51 -1.21
CA ASP A 30 -20.42 21.14 -1.52
C ASP A 30 -21.54 20.29 -0.93
N VAL A 31 -22.48 19.87 -1.78
CA VAL A 31 -23.56 18.98 -1.35
C VAL A 31 -22.87 17.70 -0.90
N PRO A 32 -23.07 17.26 0.36
CA PRO A 32 -22.39 16.06 0.83
C PRO A 32 -22.73 14.91 -0.12
N PRO A 33 -21.73 14.22 -0.66
CA PRO A 33 -21.94 13.19 -1.66
C PRO A 33 -22.81 12.10 -1.04
N VAL A 34 -23.94 11.83 -1.70
CA VAL A 34 -24.85 10.74 -1.35
C VAL A 34 -24.04 9.43 -1.34
N PRO A 35 -24.23 8.55 -0.35
CA PRO A 35 -23.51 7.29 -0.30
C PRO A 35 -23.70 6.52 -1.61
N THR A 36 -22.59 6.29 -2.31
CA THR A 36 -22.58 5.70 -3.65
C THR A 36 -21.99 4.30 -3.56
N THR A 37 -22.70 3.30 -4.06
CA THR A 37 -22.20 1.92 -4.10
C THR A 37 -21.49 1.65 -5.42
N LEU A 38 -20.20 1.37 -5.37
CA LEU A 38 -19.43 0.87 -6.49
C LEU A 38 -19.57 -0.64 -6.60
N GLN A 39 -19.64 -1.13 -7.83
CA GLN A 39 -19.72 -2.56 -8.12
C GLN A 39 -18.83 -2.90 -9.30
N ALA A 40 -18.03 -3.94 -9.15
CA ALA A 40 -17.14 -4.42 -10.20
C ALA A 40 -17.25 -5.95 -10.33
N ASN A 41 -17.21 -6.43 -11.57
CA ASN A 41 -17.21 -7.85 -11.87
C ASN A 41 -15.77 -8.33 -12.07
N GLY A 42 -15.51 -9.59 -11.77
CA GLY A 42 -14.27 -10.27 -12.12
C GLY A 42 -14.52 -11.67 -12.62
N PHE A 43 -13.60 -12.15 -13.44
CA PHE A 43 -13.69 -13.42 -14.14
C PHE A 43 -12.44 -14.25 -13.94
N SER A 44 -12.61 -15.58 -13.94
CA SER A 44 -11.51 -16.53 -14.00
C SER A 44 -11.94 -17.77 -14.76
N ARG A 45 -10.98 -18.58 -15.22
CA ARG A 45 -11.25 -19.89 -15.82
C ARG A 45 -10.87 -21.00 -14.85
N PHE A 46 -11.58 -22.12 -14.95
CA PHE A 46 -11.18 -23.33 -14.24
C PHE A 46 -9.90 -23.91 -14.83
N ASP A 47 -9.06 -24.49 -13.97
CA ASP A 47 -7.88 -25.23 -14.41
C ASP A 47 -8.30 -26.63 -14.88
N ASP A 48 -8.39 -26.80 -16.20
CA ASP A 48 -8.81 -28.07 -16.82
C ASP A 48 -7.66 -29.03 -17.13
N THR A 49 -6.44 -28.72 -16.69
CA THR A 49 -5.25 -29.57 -16.92
C THR A 49 -5.27 -30.89 -16.14
N GLY A 50 -6.23 -31.08 -15.23
CA GLY A 50 -6.32 -32.27 -14.38
C GLY A 50 -5.26 -32.32 -13.26
N ARG A 51 -4.40 -31.31 -13.13
CA ARG A 51 -3.31 -31.24 -12.14
C ARG A 51 -3.81 -30.98 -10.72
N LEU A 52 -4.93 -30.26 -10.60
CA LEU A 52 -5.53 -29.90 -9.31
C LEU A 52 -6.74 -30.77 -9.01
N GLN A 53 -6.86 -31.20 -7.75
CA GLN A 53 -8.09 -31.78 -7.21
C GLN A 53 -9.25 -30.79 -7.39
N VAL A 54 -10.47 -31.31 -7.59
CA VAL A 54 -11.68 -30.51 -7.88
C VAL A 54 -11.87 -29.36 -6.88
N GLN A 55 -11.68 -29.61 -5.59
CA GLN A 55 -11.80 -28.58 -4.55
C GLN A 55 -10.74 -27.47 -4.69
N ASN A 56 -9.49 -27.84 -4.99
CA ASN A 56 -8.38 -26.90 -5.17
C ASN A 56 -8.57 -26.08 -6.46
N ARG A 57 -9.09 -26.71 -7.52
CA ARG A 57 -9.46 -26.04 -8.78
C ARG A 57 -10.52 -24.96 -8.52
N TRP A 58 -11.56 -25.29 -7.76
CA TRP A 58 -12.62 -24.34 -7.42
C TRP A 58 -12.10 -23.16 -6.59
N LEU A 59 -11.31 -23.44 -5.56
CA LEU A 59 -10.73 -22.40 -4.70
C LEU A 59 -9.79 -21.48 -5.49
N SER A 60 -8.96 -22.05 -6.37
CA SER A 60 -8.06 -21.29 -7.25
C SER A 60 -8.84 -20.34 -8.17
N ALA A 61 -9.88 -20.85 -8.85
CA ALA A 61 -10.75 -20.02 -9.68
C ALA A 61 -11.43 -18.91 -8.85
N GLN A 62 -11.92 -19.23 -7.65
CA GLN A 62 -12.54 -18.26 -6.76
C GLN A 62 -11.58 -17.11 -6.39
N GLN A 63 -10.34 -17.43 -6.05
CA GLN A 63 -9.30 -16.45 -5.72
C GLN A 63 -8.94 -15.59 -6.94
N ALA A 64 -8.77 -16.21 -8.11
CA ALA A 64 -8.46 -15.51 -9.35
C ALA A 64 -9.58 -14.55 -9.77
N ALA A 65 -10.84 -15.00 -9.76
CA ALA A 65 -11.99 -14.17 -10.11
C ALA A 65 -12.14 -13.00 -9.14
N ARG A 66 -11.91 -13.25 -7.84
CA ARG A 66 -11.96 -12.20 -6.81
C ARG A 66 -10.86 -11.16 -7.01
N LEU A 67 -9.64 -11.59 -7.33
CA LEU A 67 -8.53 -10.69 -7.62
C LEU A 67 -8.81 -9.82 -8.84
N ASP A 68 -9.35 -10.41 -9.92
CA ASP A 68 -9.76 -9.68 -11.11
C ASP A 68 -10.83 -8.61 -10.79
N ALA A 69 -11.84 -8.99 -10.00
CA ALA A 69 -12.87 -8.05 -9.56
C ALA A 69 -12.29 -6.90 -8.71
N TYR A 70 -11.28 -7.17 -7.87
CA TYR A 70 -10.60 -6.13 -7.09
C TYR A 70 -9.85 -5.14 -7.98
N ARG A 71 -9.21 -5.59 -9.06
CA ARG A 71 -8.54 -4.69 -10.02
C ARG A 71 -9.55 -3.75 -10.67
N ASN A 72 -10.65 -4.30 -11.18
CA ASN A 72 -11.71 -3.51 -11.80
C ASN A 72 -12.35 -2.52 -10.80
N LEU A 73 -12.51 -2.93 -9.53
CA LEU A 73 -13.01 -2.06 -8.47
C LEU A 73 -12.02 -0.95 -8.12
N ALA A 74 -10.73 -1.26 -8.08
CA ALA A 74 -9.68 -0.28 -7.87
C ALA A 74 -9.69 0.75 -9.00
N ASP A 75 -9.73 0.34 -10.26
CA ASP A 75 -9.80 1.29 -11.38
C ASP A 75 -11.00 2.25 -11.27
N GLN A 76 -12.17 1.72 -10.88
CA GLN A 76 -13.34 2.55 -10.60
C GLN A 76 -13.10 3.55 -9.45
N ILE A 77 -12.52 3.11 -8.32
CA ILE A 77 -12.32 4.00 -7.17
C ILE A 77 -11.33 5.12 -7.49
N TYR A 78 -10.27 4.85 -8.26
CA TYR A 78 -9.28 5.85 -8.66
C TYR A 78 -9.89 6.92 -9.58
N GLY A 79 -10.89 6.54 -10.39
CA GLY A 79 -11.67 7.44 -11.25
C GLY A 79 -12.72 8.28 -10.52
N VAL A 80 -12.98 8.04 -9.23
CA VAL A 80 -13.97 8.81 -8.47
C VAL A 80 -13.53 10.27 -8.37
N SER A 81 -14.42 11.16 -8.80
CA SER A 81 -14.24 12.60 -8.68
C SER A 81 -14.49 13.03 -7.23
N LEU A 82 -13.60 13.88 -6.73
CA LEU A 82 -13.69 14.54 -5.43
C LEU A 82 -14.07 16.00 -5.63
N SER A 83 -14.26 16.74 -4.53
CA SER A 83 -14.47 18.18 -4.60
C SER A 83 -13.23 18.91 -5.14
N HIS A 84 -13.44 20.15 -5.58
CA HIS A 84 -12.39 21.02 -6.14
C HIS A 84 -11.72 20.50 -7.42
N GLY A 85 -12.40 19.67 -8.22
CA GLY A 85 -11.89 19.18 -9.51
C GLY A 85 -10.73 18.18 -9.37
N LYS A 86 -10.51 17.64 -8.17
CA LYS A 86 -9.55 16.56 -7.92
C LYS A 86 -10.23 15.20 -8.12
N THR A 87 -9.44 14.16 -8.29
CA THR A 87 -9.90 12.77 -8.24
C THR A 87 -9.19 11.99 -7.15
N VAL A 88 -9.76 10.86 -6.73
CA VAL A 88 -9.11 9.93 -5.80
C VAL A 88 -7.71 9.56 -6.29
N GLY A 89 -7.58 9.26 -7.59
CA GLY A 89 -6.28 8.97 -8.21
C GLY A 89 -5.26 10.11 -8.05
N THR A 90 -5.68 11.38 -8.26
CA THR A 90 -4.76 12.51 -8.07
C THR A 90 -4.28 12.67 -6.62
N GLN A 91 -5.16 12.40 -5.63
CA GLN A 91 -4.79 12.47 -4.22
C GLN A 91 -3.85 11.34 -3.82
N VAL A 92 -4.10 10.11 -4.30
CA VAL A 92 -3.23 8.95 -4.10
C VAL A 92 -1.81 9.20 -4.63
N MET A 93 -1.69 9.90 -5.77
CA MET A 93 -0.38 10.29 -6.32
C MET A 93 0.29 11.42 -5.53
N ASN A 94 -0.49 12.25 -4.85
CA ASN A 94 0.02 13.41 -4.12
C ASN A 94 0.72 13.04 -2.81
N HIS A 95 0.19 12.07 -2.04
CA HIS A 95 0.81 11.65 -0.76
C HIS A 95 0.47 10.20 -0.38
N GLU A 96 1.41 9.50 0.26
CA GLU A 96 1.26 8.09 0.65
C GLU A 96 0.07 7.84 1.59
N ALA A 97 -0.25 8.79 2.49
CA ALA A 97 -1.40 8.68 3.39
C ALA A 97 -2.72 8.40 2.63
N TYR A 98 -2.93 9.06 1.48
CA TYR A 98 -4.11 8.81 0.64
C TYR A 98 -4.08 7.41 0.03
N ARG A 99 -2.91 6.95 -0.45
CA ARG A 99 -2.71 5.59 -0.97
C ARG A 99 -3.09 4.55 0.08
N VAL A 100 -2.53 4.68 1.29
CA VAL A 100 -2.79 3.79 2.41
C VAL A 100 -4.28 3.80 2.78
N TYR A 101 -4.89 4.98 2.85
CA TYR A 101 -6.32 5.10 3.15
C TYR A 101 -7.19 4.37 2.12
N VAL A 102 -6.95 4.59 0.82
CA VAL A 102 -7.68 3.92 -0.27
C VAL A 102 -7.46 2.40 -0.23
N ASP A 103 -6.22 1.94 -0.03
CA ASP A 103 -5.90 0.51 0.04
C ASP A 103 -6.61 -0.19 1.20
N LEU A 104 -6.70 0.48 2.37
CA LEU A 104 -7.43 -0.04 3.52
C LEU A 104 -8.94 0.00 3.30
N TYR A 105 -9.45 1.02 2.62
CA TYR A 105 -10.87 1.13 2.27
C TYR A 105 -11.29 0.04 1.26
N LEU A 106 -10.45 -0.26 0.26
CA LEU A 106 -10.70 -1.32 -0.73
C LEU A 106 -10.84 -2.71 -0.07
N ARG A 107 -10.15 -2.96 1.04
CA ARG A 107 -10.26 -4.24 1.78
C ARG A 107 -11.64 -4.47 2.39
N GLU A 108 -12.44 -3.43 2.57
CA GLU A 108 -13.80 -3.52 3.08
C GLU A 108 -14.79 -4.02 2.00
N ALA A 109 -14.38 -4.05 0.74
CA ALA A 109 -15.21 -4.55 -0.35
C ALA A 109 -15.55 -6.02 -0.12
N ARG A 110 -16.85 -6.33 -0.19
CA ARG A 110 -17.35 -7.69 0.01
C ARG A 110 -17.53 -8.37 -1.33
N ALA A 111 -16.98 -9.58 -1.45
CA ALA A 111 -17.29 -10.45 -2.57
C ALA A 111 -18.71 -10.96 -2.41
N SER A 112 -19.54 -10.65 -3.41
CA SER A 112 -20.86 -11.23 -3.56
C SER A 112 -20.78 -12.48 -4.45
N ASP A 113 -21.93 -13.15 -4.52
CA ASP A 113 -22.24 -14.36 -5.28
C ASP A 113 -21.25 -14.79 -6.38
N TYR A 114 -20.83 -16.05 -6.32
CA TYR A 114 -19.97 -16.67 -7.34
C TYR A 114 -20.84 -17.46 -8.31
N ARG A 115 -20.77 -17.14 -9.60
CA ARG A 115 -21.59 -17.77 -10.64
C ARG A 115 -20.73 -18.41 -11.70
N THR A 116 -21.00 -19.67 -11.98
CA THR A 116 -20.39 -20.38 -13.09
C THR A 116 -21.09 -20.03 -14.39
N LEU A 117 -20.32 -19.67 -15.41
CA LEU A 117 -20.74 -19.35 -16.77
C LEU A 117 -19.90 -20.20 -17.74
N GLY A 118 -20.35 -21.43 -18.02
CA GLY A 118 -19.52 -22.42 -18.72
C GLY A 118 -18.25 -22.73 -17.92
N ASP A 119 -17.09 -22.61 -18.56
CA ASP A 119 -15.78 -22.87 -17.93
C ASP A 119 -15.20 -21.65 -17.20
N THR A 120 -15.99 -20.58 -17.06
CA THR A 120 -15.58 -19.33 -16.41
C THR A 120 -16.36 -19.13 -15.11
N LEU A 121 -15.68 -18.73 -14.04
CA LEU A 121 -16.28 -18.29 -12.80
C LEU A 121 -16.34 -16.76 -12.76
N LYS A 122 -17.53 -16.21 -12.57
CA LYS A 122 -17.80 -14.78 -12.38
C LYS A 122 -18.04 -14.49 -10.90
N THR A 123 -17.47 -13.39 -10.41
CA THR A 123 -17.80 -12.82 -9.09
C THR A 123 -18.06 -11.32 -9.23
N THR A 124 -18.78 -10.75 -8.27
CA THR A 124 -19.05 -9.31 -8.21
C THR A 124 -18.63 -8.80 -6.84
N LEU A 125 -17.76 -7.80 -6.78
CA LEU A 125 -17.45 -7.07 -5.55
C LEU A 125 -18.38 -5.86 -5.42
N LYS A 126 -18.79 -5.56 -4.20
CA LYS A 126 -19.52 -4.33 -3.86
C LYS A 126 -18.79 -3.57 -2.77
N LEU A 127 -18.69 -2.26 -2.96
CA LEU A 127 -18.08 -1.33 -2.02
C LEU A 127 -18.94 -0.08 -1.91
N THR A 128 -19.31 0.30 -0.70
CA THR A 128 -20.10 1.51 -0.46
C THR A 128 -19.16 2.64 -0.08
N LEU A 129 -19.16 3.74 -0.84
CA LEU A 129 -18.47 4.97 -0.50
C LEU A 129 -19.32 5.77 0.47
N THR A 130 -18.82 5.97 1.69
CA THR A 130 -19.51 6.75 2.72
C THR A 130 -19.22 8.24 2.55
N PRO A 131 -20.08 9.15 3.06
CA PRO A 131 -19.76 10.58 3.06
C PRO A 131 -18.41 10.89 3.72
N ARG A 132 -18.08 10.16 4.80
CA ARG A 132 -16.77 10.23 5.46
C ARG A 132 -15.60 9.94 4.53
N PHE A 133 -15.73 8.96 3.62
CA PHE A 133 -14.68 8.67 2.63
C PHE A 133 -14.35 9.90 1.79
N TYR A 134 -15.38 10.59 1.30
CA TYR A 134 -15.19 11.81 0.51
C TYR A 134 -14.57 12.93 1.34
N ASP A 135 -15.01 13.13 2.58
CA ASP A 135 -14.43 14.13 3.49
C ASP A 135 -12.93 13.87 3.76
N CYS A 136 -12.56 12.60 3.97
CA CYS A 136 -11.18 12.20 4.20
C CYS A 136 -10.32 12.39 2.95
N MET A 137 -10.82 11.98 1.77
CA MET A 137 -10.07 12.07 0.51
C MET A 137 -9.99 13.48 -0.06
N ALA A 138 -10.99 14.33 0.18
CA ALA A 138 -11.00 15.71 -0.28
C ALA A 138 -10.12 16.63 0.58
N GLY A 139 -9.94 16.30 1.85
CA GLY A 139 -9.15 17.10 2.81
C GLY A 139 -7.64 17.05 2.59
N ASP A 140 -6.92 17.81 3.41
CA ASP A 140 -5.45 17.84 3.43
C ASP A 140 -4.87 16.58 4.12
N VAL A 141 -3.55 16.40 4.03
CA VAL A 141 -2.83 15.24 4.59
C VAL A 141 -3.15 15.02 6.08
N ALA A 142 -3.20 16.09 6.87
CA ALA A 142 -3.53 16.00 8.30
C ALA A 142 -4.93 15.44 8.56
N ARG A 143 -5.89 15.68 7.66
CA ARG A 143 -7.26 15.16 7.75
C ARG A 143 -7.30 13.67 7.47
N VAL A 144 -6.58 13.22 6.44
CA VAL A 144 -6.49 11.79 6.08
C VAL A 144 -5.81 11.01 7.19
N ASP A 145 -4.74 11.55 7.77
CA ASP A 145 -4.05 10.95 8.91
C ASP A 145 -4.95 10.86 10.16
N ALA A 146 -5.84 11.84 10.36
CA ALA A 146 -6.87 11.75 11.39
C ALA A 146 -7.86 10.62 11.09
N CYS A 147 -8.35 10.51 9.86
CA CYS A 147 -9.26 9.44 9.46
C CYS A 147 -8.63 8.04 9.63
N LEU A 148 -7.36 7.87 9.26
CA LEU A 148 -6.62 6.62 9.46
C LEU A 148 -6.55 6.24 10.95
N ARG A 149 -6.29 7.21 11.83
CA ARG A 149 -6.24 6.99 13.29
C ARG A 149 -7.61 6.67 13.88
N GLU A 150 -8.63 7.42 13.50
CA GLU A 150 -10.01 7.24 13.99
C GLU A 150 -10.58 5.88 13.62
N ASP A 151 -10.33 5.41 12.40
CA ASP A 151 -10.85 4.13 11.92
C ASP A 151 -10.09 2.93 12.54
N GLY A 152 -9.08 3.15 13.40
CA GLY A 152 -8.17 2.11 13.85
C GLY A 152 -7.35 1.48 12.70
N LYS A 153 -7.36 2.15 11.55
CA LYS A 153 -6.71 1.80 10.29
C LYS A 153 -5.34 2.47 10.19
N ALA A 154 -4.71 2.77 11.33
CA ALA A 154 -3.30 3.12 11.31
C ALA A 154 -2.57 1.97 10.61
N ALA A 155 -1.67 2.31 9.68
CA ALA A 155 -0.83 1.30 9.07
C ALA A 155 -0.14 0.53 10.20
N PHE A 156 -0.61 -0.69 10.45
CA PHE A 156 0.25 -1.73 10.98
C PHE A 156 1.27 -1.94 9.88
N THR A 157 2.27 -1.06 9.81
CA THR A 157 3.51 -1.37 9.13
C THR A 157 3.91 -2.72 9.70
N ARG A 158 4.27 -3.66 8.81
CA ARG A 158 4.56 -5.05 9.17
C ARG A 158 5.71 -5.19 10.20
N LEU A 159 6.32 -4.06 10.58
CA LEU A 159 7.10 -3.83 11.76
C LEU A 159 6.44 -2.67 12.52
N ALA A 160 5.68 -3.01 13.56
CA ALA A 160 5.30 -2.02 14.55
C ALA A 160 6.57 -1.32 15.02
N TYR A 161 6.70 -0.02 14.76
CA TYR A 161 7.76 0.78 15.35
C TYR A 161 7.44 0.94 16.84
N ARG A 162 7.74 -0.09 17.63
CA ARG A 162 8.38 0.21 18.92
C ARG A 162 9.70 0.82 18.50
N THR A 163 9.86 2.12 18.75
CA THR A 163 11.19 2.72 18.74
C THR A 163 12.07 1.85 19.63
N ALA A 164 13.04 1.17 19.01
CA ALA A 164 14.03 0.44 19.79
C ALA A 164 14.74 1.48 20.67
N PRO A 165 14.98 1.19 21.96
CA PRO A 165 15.85 2.04 22.75
C PRO A 165 17.21 2.10 22.04
N VAL A 166 17.54 3.25 21.46
CA VAL A 166 18.82 3.47 20.82
C VAL A 166 19.87 3.71 21.91
N GLY A 167 20.70 2.71 22.15
CA GLY A 167 21.93 2.86 22.92
C GLY A 167 23.05 3.36 22.02
N ASN A 168 23.97 4.15 22.57
CA ASN A 168 25.23 4.48 21.91
C ASN A 168 26.13 3.23 21.94
N ALA A 169 26.32 2.58 20.79
CA ALA A 169 27.31 1.52 20.68
C ALA A 169 28.71 2.15 20.59
N ASN A 170 29.62 1.73 21.46
CA ASN A 170 31.04 2.04 21.28
C ASN A 170 31.59 1.09 20.21
N LEU A 171 31.96 1.62 19.04
CA LEU A 171 32.47 0.85 17.90
C LEU A 171 33.91 0.30 18.12
N ALA A 172 34.49 0.47 19.30
CA ALA A 172 35.77 -0.12 19.67
C ALA A 172 35.64 -1.63 19.98
N CYS A 173 35.23 -2.43 19.01
CA CYS A 173 35.24 -3.88 19.10
C CYS A 173 36.68 -4.38 18.88
N ILE A 174 37.35 -4.78 19.97
CA ILE A 174 38.75 -5.27 19.93
C ILE A 174 38.85 -6.63 19.22
N ASN A 175 37.75 -7.40 19.17
CA ASN A 175 37.66 -8.64 18.41
C ASN A 175 36.48 -8.57 17.44
N ARG A 176 36.65 -9.27 16.31
CA ARG A 176 36.08 -9.05 14.97
C ARG A 176 34.56 -9.22 14.80
N ASP A 177 33.74 -9.01 15.83
CA ASP A 177 32.29 -8.94 15.68
C ASP A 177 31.64 -8.19 16.84
N CYS A 178 30.84 -7.16 16.49
CA CYS A 178 29.99 -6.44 17.44
C CYS A 178 28.58 -7.07 17.53
N SER A 179 28.39 -8.30 17.01
CA SER A 179 27.08 -8.95 16.84
C SER A 179 26.39 -9.29 18.16
N ASP A 180 27.15 -9.52 19.24
CA ASP A 180 26.58 -9.84 20.55
C ASP A 180 25.77 -8.69 21.17
N TRP A 181 26.00 -7.46 20.73
CA TRP A 181 25.25 -6.28 21.20
C TRP A 181 23.89 -6.11 20.52
N TYR A 182 23.64 -6.81 19.42
CA TYR A 182 22.38 -6.73 18.66
C TYR A 182 21.62 -8.06 18.66
N SER A 183 21.60 -8.74 19.81
CA SER A 183 20.84 -9.98 20.00
C SER A 183 19.33 -9.76 19.83
N VAL A 184 18.81 -10.13 18.67
CA VAL A 184 17.36 -10.21 18.42
C VAL A 184 16.84 -11.55 18.95
N LYS A 185 15.88 -11.51 19.89
CA LYS A 185 15.25 -12.73 20.44
C LYS A 185 14.70 -13.63 19.32
N GLY A 186 15.15 -14.88 19.28
CA GLY A 186 14.65 -15.92 18.37
C GLY A 186 15.64 -16.39 17.30
N PHE A 187 16.80 -15.75 17.19
CA PHE A 187 17.90 -16.21 16.33
C PHE A 187 19.06 -16.73 17.18
N SER A 188 19.64 -17.87 16.79
CA SER A 188 20.84 -18.42 17.42
C SER A 188 22.04 -17.56 17.03
N ASN A 189 22.82 -17.11 18.02
CA ASN A 189 24.09 -16.41 17.79
C ASN A 189 25.25 -17.36 17.46
N ASP A 190 25.05 -18.67 17.63
CA ASP A 190 26.08 -19.64 17.34
C ASP A 190 26.25 -19.79 15.82
N ARG A 191 27.44 -19.47 15.34
CA ARG A 191 27.81 -19.72 13.94
C ARG A 191 27.79 -21.23 13.70
N ASN A 192 26.88 -21.69 12.85
CA ASN A 192 26.88 -23.07 12.40
C ASN A 192 28.18 -23.34 11.63
N LEU A 193 28.83 -24.49 11.87
CA LEU A 193 30.13 -24.82 11.29
C LEU A 193 30.13 -24.71 9.75
N VAL A 194 29.01 -25.13 9.13
CA VAL A 194 28.79 -25.07 7.68
C VAL A 194 28.73 -23.63 7.17
N ASP A 195 28.06 -22.74 7.89
CA ASP A 195 27.93 -21.33 7.50
C ASP A 195 29.28 -20.61 7.62
N GLY A 196 30.08 -20.95 8.65
CA GLY A 196 31.45 -20.44 8.79
C GLY A 196 32.38 -20.87 7.65
N LEU A 197 32.32 -22.14 7.25
CA LEU A 197 33.10 -22.67 6.12
C LEU A 197 32.70 -22.00 4.80
N LEU A 198 31.40 -21.84 4.55
CA LEU A 198 30.91 -21.21 3.32
C LEU A 198 31.27 -19.72 3.25
N LEU A 199 31.27 -19.01 4.38
CA LEU A 199 31.71 -17.62 4.46
C LEU A 199 33.22 -17.49 4.17
N ASP A 200 34.04 -18.31 4.82
CA ASP A 200 35.51 -18.25 4.70
C ASP A 200 35.99 -18.67 3.30
N ALA A 201 35.27 -19.58 2.66
CA ALA A 201 35.52 -19.98 1.28
C ALA A 201 34.98 -18.97 0.23
N GLY A 202 34.29 -17.90 0.64
CA GLY A 202 33.68 -16.93 -0.28
C GLY A 202 32.53 -17.49 -1.13
N LEU A 203 31.92 -18.60 -0.69
CA LEU A 203 30.91 -19.34 -1.45
C LEU A 203 29.47 -18.94 -1.09
N TYR A 204 29.29 -17.98 -0.18
CA TYR A 204 27.96 -17.49 0.20
C TYR A 204 27.22 -16.79 -0.96
N ASP A 205 27.96 -16.15 -1.87
CA ASP A 205 27.43 -15.41 -3.02
C ASP A 205 27.53 -16.18 -4.36
N ALA A 206 27.98 -17.45 -4.34
CA ALA A 206 27.99 -18.27 -5.54
C ALA A 206 26.55 -18.62 -5.95
N GLU A 207 26.21 -18.43 -7.24
CA GLU A 207 24.87 -18.65 -7.80
C GLU A 207 24.21 -19.96 -7.32
N TRP A 208 22.86 -19.94 -7.25
CA TRP A 208 22.01 -20.93 -6.59
C TRP A 208 22.30 -22.42 -6.88
N THR A 209 22.90 -22.72 -8.04
CA THR A 209 23.28 -24.07 -8.48
C THR A 209 24.47 -24.64 -7.72
N VAL A 210 25.46 -23.81 -7.38
CA VAL A 210 26.67 -24.25 -6.65
C VAL A 210 26.38 -24.41 -5.16
N ASN A 211 25.64 -23.46 -4.57
CA ASN A 211 25.32 -23.50 -3.13
C ASN A 211 24.42 -24.70 -2.78
N THR A 212 23.41 -24.98 -3.59
CA THR A 212 22.51 -26.14 -3.37
C THR A 212 23.23 -27.46 -3.63
N GLY A 213 24.03 -27.55 -4.71
CA GLY A 213 24.78 -28.76 -5.07
C GLY A 213 25.87 -29.09 -4.06
N ALA A 214 26.65 -28.09 -3.63
CA ALA A 214 27.67 -28.26 -2.62
C ALA A 214 27.06 -28.61 -1.26
N ARG A 215 26.00 -27.93 -0.81
CA ARG A 215 25.31 -28.28 0.45
C ARG A 215 24.74 -29.70 0.42
N ALA A 216 24.16 -30.13 -0.70
CA ALA A 216 23.65 -31.49 -0.84
C ALA A 216 24.78 -32.53 -0.80
N LEU A 217 25.88 -32.29 -1.52
CA LEU A 217 27.04 -33.18 -1.54
C LEU A 217 27.71 -33.25 -0.16
N PHE A 218 27.95 -32.12 0.49
CA PHE A 218 28.56 -32.06 1.81
C PHE A 218 27.70 -32.77 2.85
N ASN A 219 26.39 -32.54 2.88
CA ASN A 219 25.49 -33.26 3.79
C ASN A 219 25.47 -34.76 3.50
N TYR A 220 25.50 -35.16 2.22
CA TYR A 220 25.58 -36.58 1.85
C TYR A 220 26.90 -37.21 2.31
N MET A 221 28.04 -36.52 2.15
CA MET A 221 29.34 -37.03 2.61
C MET A 221 29.48 -37.02 4.13
N LEU A 222 28.91 -36.04 4.83
CA LEU A 222 28.91 -36.00 6.29
C LEU A 222 28.07 -37.13 6.89
N VAL A 223 26.88 -37.37 6.33
CA VAL A 223 25.99 -38.45 6.78
C VAL A 223 26.59 -39.83 6.47
N ASN A 224 27.12 -40.04 5.26
CA ASN A 224 27.72 -41.33 4.90
C ASN A 224 29.11 -41.55 5.51
N GLY A 225 29.89 -40.48 5.76
CA GLY A 225 31.16 -40.56 6.45
C GLY A 225 31.00 -40.95 7.93
N LEU A 226 29.93 -40.49 8.58
CA LEU A 226 29.55 -40.92 9.92
C LEU A 226 29.04 -42.37 9.95
N LEU A 227 28.32 -42.82 8.91
CA LEU A 227 27.83 -44.20 8.80
C LEU A 227 28.93 -45.22 8.48
N ASN A 228 30.01 -44.83 7.79
CA ASN A 228 31.15 -45.70 7.49
C ASN A 228 32.23 -45.73 8.58
N ALA A 229 32.11 -44.91 9.62
CA ALA A 229 33.03 -44.85 10.76
C ALA A 229 32.49 -45.58 12.01
N LEU A 230 31.40 -46.34 11.87
CA LEU A 230 30.73 -47.13 12.91
C LEU A 230 30.77 -48.62 12.56
#